data_AF-A0A9N9Q465-F1
#
_entry.id   AF-A0A9N9Q465-F1
#
_cell.length_a   1.000
_cell.length_b   1.000
_cell.length_c   1.000
_cell.angle_alpha   90.00
_cell.angle_beta   90.00
_cell.angle_gamma   90.00
#
_symmetry.space_group_name_H-M   'P 1'
#
loop_
_entity.id
_entity.type
_entity.pdbx_description
1 polymer ?
#
loop_
_entity_poly.entity_id
_entity_poly.type
_entity_poly.pdbx_seq_one_letter_code
_entity_poly.pdbx_strand_id
1 'polypeptide(L)'
;TNVHFYKADVTSPEEVAQVATEIRAQHGNPTVLINNAGIAGSKSILVEPIESTKTGFAVNVLAHFICIKECLPAMVEKNHGHIGCLTSTASFITPSGFSSYGSSKAAAMAFMGAWFRNSNVDIRLLIFEPDISILVIRQVMSGRSGLILVPASLDFLRRLRGMPIWYQMFIRGQAGNLLAKNGK
;
A
#
# COMPACT_ATOMS: atom_id res chain seq x y z
N THR A 1 15.51 -22.18 11.79
CA THR A 1 14.37 -21.34 11.37
C THR A 1 14.91 -20.28 10.43
N ASN A 2 14.49 -20.25 9.15
CA ASN A 2 14.98 -19.27 8.16
C ASN A 2 14.26 -17.92 8.31
N VAL A 3 14.36 -17.32 9.49
CA VAL A 3 13.73 -16.03 9.81
C VAL A 3 14.80 -15.16 10.44
N HIS A 4 15.01 -13.98 9.86
CA HIS A 4 16.03 -13.02 10.28
C HIS A 4 15.34 -11.67 10.50
N PHE A 5 15.78 -10.95 11.54
CA PHE A 5 15.21 -9.66 11.91
C PHE A 5 16.26 -8.57 11.74
N TYR A 6 15.87 -7.48 11.09
CA TYR A 6 16.67 -6.29 10.92
C TYR A 6 15.89 -5.09 11.43
N LYS A 7 16.52 -4.27 12.26
CA LYS A 7 15.91 -3.06 12.79
C LYS A 7 16.21 -1.90 11.84
N ALA A 8 15.16 -1.23 11.36
CA ALA A 8 15.27 -0.01 10.57
C ALA A 8 14.02 0.86 10.78
N ASP A 9 14.20 2.17 10.86
CA ASP A 9 13.14 3.12 10.55
C ASP A 9 12.95 3.18 9.03
N VAL A 10 11.83 2.66 8.56
CA VAL A 10 11.49 2.64 7.13
C VAL A 10 11.30 4.03 6.52
N THR A 11 11.19 5.07 7.35
CA THR A 11 11.14 6.47 6.90
C THR A 11 12.51 7.09 6.69
N SER A 12 13.60 6.45 7.15
CA SER A 12 14.99 6.86 6.86
C SER A 12 15.54 6.11 5.65
N PRO A 13 15.83 6.81 4.53
CA PRO A 13 16.52 6.21 3.39
C PRO A 13 17.86 5.57 3.75
N GLU A 14 18.60 6.19 4.68
CA GLU A 14 19.92 5.75 5.10
C GLU A 14 19.86 4.42 5.85
N GLU A 15 18.96 4.30 6.85
CA GLU A 15 18.77 3.06 7.60
C GLU A 15 18.28 1.92 6.69
N VAL A 16 17.35 2.21 5.78
CA VAL A 16 16.85 1.20 4.84
C VAL A 16 17.94 0.74 3.88
N ALA A 17 18.77 1.65 3.36
CA ALA A 17 19.89 1.29 2.48
C ALA A 17 20.95 0.45 3.20
N GLN A 18 21.25 0.78 4.46
CA GLN A 18 22.15 -0.01 5.29
C GLN A 18 21.61 -1.43 5.49
N VAL A 19 20.37 -1.57 5.96
CA VAL A 19 19.76 -2.89 6.19
C VAL A 19 19.60 -3.68 4.89
N ALA A 20 19.25 -3.03 3.78
CA ALA A 20 19.18 -3.69 2.48
C ALA A 20 20.55 -4.23 2.05
N THR A 21 21.64 -3.52 2.34
CA THR A 21 23.00 -3.99 2.08
C THR A 21 23.36 -5.20 2.92
N GLU A 22 23.02 -5.19 4.22
CA GLU A 22 23.23 -6.33 5.12
C GLU A 22 22.45 -7.58 4.66
N ILE A 23 21.17 -7.41 4.28
CA ILE A 23 20.34 -8.48 3.73
C ILE A 23 20.96 -9.05 2.45
N ARG A 24 21.39 -8.19 1.52
CA ARG A 24 22.02 -8.63 0.26
C ARG A 24 23.30 -9.42 0.50
N ALA A 25 24.12 -8.99 1.46
CA ALA A 25 25.37 -9.68 1.79
C ALA A 25 25.13 -11.06 2.43
N GLN A 26 24.11 -11.19 3.29
CA GLN A 26 23.87 -12.43 4.04
C GLN A 26 22.96 -13.42 3.32
N HIS A 27 22.03 -12.93 2.49
CA HIS A 27 20.95 -13.73 1.92
C HIS A 27 20.78 -13.55 0.40
N GLY A 28 21.51 -12.61 -0.21
CA GLY A 28 21.35 -12.26 -1.62
C GLY A 28 20.23 -11.25 -1.86
N ASN A 29 19.99 -10.92 -3.13
CA ASN A 29 18.99 -9.93 -3.52
C ASN A 29 17.56 -10.38 -3.21
N PRO A 30 16.75 -9.55 -2.51
CA PRO A 30 15.34 -9.86 -2.27
C PRO A 30 14.56 -10.09 -3.58
N THR A 31 13.79 -11.16 -3.63
CA THR A 31 12.89 -11.48 -4.77
C THR A 31 11.44 -11.09 -4.48
N VAL A 32 11.09 -10.88 -3.21
CA VAL A 32 9.75 -10.44 -2.78
C VAL A 32 9.89 -9.30 -1.78
N LEU A 33 9.20 -8.19 -2.01
CA LEU A 33 9.07 -7.07 -1.07
C LEU A 33 7.61 -6.93 -0.65
N ILE A 34 7.36 -6.88 0.67
CA ILE A 34 6.04 -6.62 1.23
C ILE A 34 6.06 -5.32 2.04
N ASN A 35 5.56 -4.25 1.44
CA ASN A 35 5.38 -2.95 2.05
C ASN A 35 4.11 -2.93 2.90
N ASN A 36 4.26 -3.33 4.17
CA ASN A 36 3.19 -3.39 5.16
C ASN A 36 3.14 -2.16 6.08
N ALA A 37 4.30 -1.56 6.36
CA ALA A 37 4.40 -0.49 7.35
C ALA A 37 3.36 0.61 7.09
N GLY A 38 2.64 0.97 8.16
CA GLY A 38 1.61 1.99 8.09
C GLY A 38 1.07 2.39 9.45
N ILE A 39 0.69 3.66 9.57
CA ILE A 39 0.03 4.22 10.75
C ILE A 39 -1.35 4.77 10.37
N ALA A 40 -2.31 4.58 11.26
CA ALA A 40 -3.67 5.10 11.12
C ALA A 40 -3.93 6.21 12.14
N GLY A 41 -4.60 7.26 11.69
CA GLY A 41 -5.05 8.36 12.52
C GLY A 41 -6.50 8.69 12.21
N SER A 42 -7.30 8.84 13.26
CA SER A 42 -8.69 9.29 13.16
C SER A 42 -8.85 10.62 13.90
N LYS A 43 -8.73 11.72 13.18
CA LYS A 43 -8.92 13.09 13.69
C LYS A 43 -9.65 13.94 12.66
N SER A 44 -10.45 14.89 13.13
CA SER A 44 -11.01 15.91 12.25
C SER A 44 -9.89 16.81 11.72
N ILE A 45 -9.99 17.24 10.47
CA ILE A 45 -9.06 18.20 9.87
C ILE A 45 -8.93 19.50 10.67
N LEU A 46 -9.97 19.86 11.44
CA LEU A 46 -9.97 21.06 12.28
C LEU A 46 -9.03 20.96 13.48
N VAL A 47 -8.66 19.75 13.89
CA VAL A 47 -7.87 19.50 15.12
C VAL A 47 -6.64 18.63 14.87
N GLU A 48 -6.48 18.07 13.68
CA GLU A 48 -5.34 17.24 13.35
C GLU A 48 -4.07 18.09 13.21
N PRO A 49 -3.02 17.84 13.99
CA PRO A 49 -1.76 18.54 13.81
C PRO A 49 -1.12 18.17 12.48
N ILE A 50 -0.60 19.16 11.77
CA ILE A 50 0.05 18.95 10.46
C ILE A 50 1.19 17.93 10.53
N GLU A 51 1.92 17.89 11.64
CA GLU A 51 3.00 16.92 11.86
C GLU A 51 2.49 15.48 11.90
N SER A 52 1.31 15.22 12.46
CA SER A 52 0.70 13.89 12.43
C SER A 52 0.40 13.45 10.99
N THR A 53 -0.10 14.38 10.16
CA THR A 53 -0.34 14.11 8.74
C THR A 53 0.97 13.86 7.98
N LYS A 54 2.01 14.67 8.23
CA LYS A 54 3.35 14.48 7.64
C LYS A 54 3.93 13.11 7.98
N THR A 55 3.88 12.71 9.26
CA THR A 55 4.31 11.37 9.69
C THR A 55 3.48 10.28 9.01
N GLY A 56 2.16 10.49 8.90
CA GLY A 56 1.26 9.58 8.19
C GLY A 56 1.70 9.34 6.75
N PHE A 57 2.02 10.40 6.01
CA PHE A 57 2.51 10.28 4.63
C PHE A 57 3.94 9.71 4.54
N ALA A 58 4.82 10.06 5.47
CA ALA A 58 6.17 9.52 5.53
C ALA A 58 6.13 7.99 5.67
N VAL A 59 5.33 7.47 6.59
CA VAL A 59 5.23 6.02 6.83
C VAL A 59 4.36 5.32 5.76
N ASN A 60 3.19 5.86 5.41
CA ASN A 60 2.25 5.16 4.54
C ASN A 60 2.60 5.25 3.05
N VAL A 61 3.44 6.20 2.64
CA VAL A 61 3.76 6.48 1.23
C VAL A 61 5.26 6.49 0.98
N LEU A 62 6.01 7.38 1.64
CA LEU A 62 7.44 7.54 1.34
C LEU A 62 8.26 6.30 1.72
N ALA A 63 7.96 5.66 2.85
CA ALA A 63 8.62 4.41 3.24
C ALA A 63 8.51 3.33 2.15
N HIS A 64 7.33 3.20 1.51
CA HIS A 64 7.13 2.24 0.42
C HIS A 64 8.01 2.58 -0.78
N PHE A 65 8.11 3.86 -1.12
CA PHE A 65 9.00 4.35 -2.18
C PHE A 65 10.47 4.02 -1.88
N ILE A 66 10.92 4.29 -0.66
CA ILE A 66 12.30 4.04 -0.21
C ILE A 66 12.63 2.54 -0.34
N CYS A 67 11.80 1.66 0.21
CA CYS A 67 12.03 0.22 0.15
C CYS A 67 12.02 -0.32 -1.29
N ILE A 68 11.13 0.20 -2.15
CA ILE A 68 11.09 -0.18 -3.57
C ILE A 68 12.37 0.25 -4.27
N LYS A 69 12.88 1.46 -4.01
CA LYS A 69 14.12 1.95 -4.62
C LYS A 69 15.32 1.03 -4.32
N GLU A 70 15.37 0.43 -3.13
CA GLU A 70 16.44 -0.49 -2.73
C GLU A 70 16.31 -1.90 -3.31
N CYS A 71 15.09 -2.38 -3.53
CA CYS A 71 14.83 -3.77 -3.95
C CYS A 71 14.64 -3.90 -5.47
N LEU A 72 14.07 -2.88 -6.12
CA LEU A 72 13.65 -2.93 -7.52
C LEU A 72 14.80 -3.15 -8.53
N PRO A 73 15.99 -2.52 -8.40
CA PRO A 73 17.04 -2.65 -9.42
C PRO A 73 17.43 -4.11 -9.71
N ALA A 74 17.62 -4.91 -8.65
CA ALA A 74 17.98 -6.32 -8.79
C ALA A 74 16.84 -7.17 -9.37
N MET A 75 15.59 -6.83 -9.04
CA MET A 75 14.42 -7.52 -9.61
C MET A 75 14.28 -7.24 -11.12
N VAL A 76 14.56 -6.00 -11.54
CA VAL A 76 14.55 -5.60 -12.96
C VAL A 76 15.69 -6.28 -13.71
N GLU A 77 16.91 -6.24 -13.17
CA GLU A 77 18.08 -6.89 -13.78
C GLU A 77 17.87 -8.39 -14.00
N LYS A 78 17.29 -9.07 -13.01
CA LYS A 78 16.98 -10.51 -13.09
C LYS A 78 15.68 -10.83 -13.82
N ASN A 79 14.93 -9.81 -14.23
CA ASN A 79 13.60 -9.96 -14.80
C ASN A 79 12.68 -10.85 -13.94
N HIS A 80 12.84 -10.77 -12.62
CA HIS A 80 12.14 -11.61 -11.65
C HIS A 80 12.03 -10.89 -10.30
N GLY A 81 10.80 -10.66 -9.86
CA GLY A 81 10.51 -10.14 -8.53
C GLY A 81 9.03 -9.81 -8.34
N HIS A 82 8.63 -9.74 -7.07
CA HIS A 82 7.27 -9.40 -6.66
C HIS A 82 7.27 -8.28 -5.63
N ILE A 83 6.46 -7.25 -5.84
CA ILE A 83 6.28 -6.16 -4.86
C ILE A 83 4.80 -6.10 -4.46
N GLY A 84 4.52 -6.35 -3.18
CA GLY A 84 3.20 -6.19 -2.58
C GLY A 84 3.14 -4.98 -1.66
N CYS A 85 2.18 -4.09 -1.85
CA CYS A 85 1.96 -2.95 -0.97
C CYS A 85 0.58 -2.98 -0.33
N LEU A 86 0.52 -2.71 0.97
CA LEU A 86 -0.72 -2.70 1.72
C LEU A 86 -1.34 -1.31 1.79
N THR A 87 -2.56 -1.24 1.28
CA THR A 87 -3.45 -0.09 1.31
C THR A 87 -4.73 -0.41 2.06
N SER A 88 -5.73 0.46 1.97
CA SER A 88 -6.95 0.37 2.76
C SER A 88 -8.18 0.59 1.89
N THR A 89 -9.33 0.11 2.35
CA THR A 89 -10.63 0.51 1.79
C THR A 89 -10.83 2.03 1.91
N ALA A 90 -10.19 2.66 2.89
CA ALA A 90 -10.10 4.11 3.03
C ALA A 90 -9.43 4.81 1.83
N SER A 91 -8.66 4.10 1.00
CA SER A 91 -8.15 4.64 -0.28
C SER A 91 -9.26 4.87 -1.31
N PHE A 92 -10.36 4.13 -1.19
CA PHE A 92 -11.51 4.24 -2.08
C PHE A 92 -12.60 5.11 -1.47
N ILE A 93 -12.95 4.85 -0.21
CA ILE A 93 -14.05 5.50 0.51
C ILE A 93 -13.49 5.93 1.86
N THR A 94 -13.23 7.22 2.01
CA THR A 94 -12.66 7.78 3.26
C THR A 94 -13.79 8.24 4.18
N PRO A 95 -13.98 7.61 5.37
CA PRO A 95 -14.94 8.10 6.35
C PRO A 95 -14.51 9.46 6.93
N SER A 96 -15.47 10.20 7.48
CA SER A 96 -15.18 11.42 8.24
C SER A 96 -14.23 11.12 9.40
N GLY A 97 -13.19 11.93 9.58
CA GLY A 97 -12.15 11.73 10.58
C GLY A 97 -10.94 10.93 10.09
N PHE A 98 -11.00 10.31 8.91
CA PHE A 98 -9.86 9.60 8.32
C PHE A 98 -9.28 10.34 7.11
N SER A 99 -9.48 11.66 6.96
CA SER A 99 -9.06 12.41 5.77
C SER A 99 -7.57 12.23 5.47
N SER A 100 -6.72 12.38 6.48
CA SER A 100 -5.26 12.27 6.34
C SER A 100 -4.81 10.83 6.13
N TYR A 101 -5.42 9.87 6.84
CA TYR A 101 -5.14 8.46 6.65
C TYR A 101 -5.59 7.97 5.27
N GLY A 102 -6.84 8.17 4.90
CA GLY A 102 -7.43 7.77 3.63
C GLY A 102 -6.72 8.42 2.44
N SER A 103 -6.36 9.71 2.54
CA SER A 103 -5.54 10.36 1.51
C SER A 103 -4.14 9.74 1.38
N SER A 104 -3.46 9.43 2.49
CA SER A 104 -2.15 8.75 2.43
C SER A 104 -2.25 7.35 1.80
N LYS A 105 -3.30 6.57 2.13
CA LYS A 105 -3.51 5.25 1.53
C LYS A 105 -3.99 5.34 0.07
N ALA A 106 -4.71 6.39 -0.32
CA ALA A 106 -5.04 6.67 -1.72
C ALA A 106 -3.78 7.05 -2.51
N ALA A 107 -2.87 7.83 -1.92
CA ALA A 107 -1.59 8.18 -2.50
C ALA A 107 -0.71 6.94 -2.70
N ALA A 108 -0.58 6.08 -1.69
CA ALA A 108 0.12 4.80 -1.81
C ALA A 108 -0.47 3.91 -2.93
N MET A 109 -1.81 3.86 -3.02
CA MET A 109 -2.51 3.14 -4.09
C MET A 109 -2.23 3.70 -5.49
N ALA A 110 -2.24 5.03 -5.63
CA ALA A 110 -1.96 5.70 -6.90
C ALA A 110 -0.48 5.51 -7.31
N PHE A 111 0.44 5.66 -6.36
CA PHE A 111 1.86 5.44 -6.54
C PHE A 111 2.13 4.05 -7.10
N MET A 112 1.64 2.99 -6.44
CA MET A 112 1.77 1.62 -6.92
C MET A 112 1.09 1.42 -8.27
N GLY A 113 -0.08 2.06 -8.45
CA GLY A 113 -0.86 2.16 -9.69
C GLY A 113 -0.04 2.49 -10.94
N ALA A 114 0.94 3.40 -10.82
CA ALA A 114 1.78 3.85 -11.93
C ALA A 114 2.75 2.76 -12.41
N TRP A 115 3.26 1.95 -11.48
CA TRP A 115 4.29 0.96 -11.79
C TRP A 115 3.75 -0.35 -12.40
N PHE A 116 2.46 -0.65 -12.19
CA PHE A 116 1.77 -1.80 -12.81
C PHE A 116 1.89 -1.84 -14.34
N ARG A 117 2.07 -0.68 -14.99
CA ARG A 117 2.02 -0.57 -16.46
C ARG A 117 3.39 -0.58 -17.15
N ASN A 118 4.49 -0.47 -16.40
CA ASN A 118 5.79 -0.13 -16.99
C ASN A 118 6.95 -1.06 -16.60
N SER A 119 6.70 -2.20 -15.96
CA SER A 119 7.78 -3.10 -15.54
C SER A 119 7.44 -4.58 -15.76
N ASN A 120 8.44 -5.38 -16.12
CA ASN A 120 8.37 -6.85 -16.10
C ASN A 120 8.39 -7.42 -14.67
N VAL A 121 8.31 -6.55 -13.66
CA VAL A 121 8.24 -6.90 -12.24
C VAL A 121 6.76 -6.96 -11.85
N ASP A 122 6.38 -8.01 -11.13
CA ASP A 122 5.00 -8.21 -10.76
C ASP A 122 4.66 -7.38 -9.52
N ILE A 123 3.88 -6.32 -9.73
CA ILE A 123 3.53 -5.33 -8.72
C ILE A 123 2.09 -5.53 -8.30
N ARG A 124 1.83 -5.40 -6.99
CA ARG A 124 0.55 -5.77 -6.40
C ARG A 124 0.13 -4.86 -5.28
N LEU A 125 -1.17 -4.64 -5.25
CA LEU A 125 -1.81 -3.84 -4.21
C LEU A 125 -2.76 -4.72 -3.41
N LEU A 126 -2.63 -4.64 -2.09
CA LEU A 126 -3.41 -5.40 -1.14
C LEU A 126 -4.26 -4.43 -0.32
N ILE A 127 -5.50 -4.78 0.00
CA ILE A 127 -6.38 -4.00 0.89
C ILE A 127 -6.84 -4.89 2.03
N PHE A 128 -6.66 -4.42 3.27
CA PHE A 128 -6.67 -5.30 4.44
C PHE A 128 -8.04 -5.48 5.14
N GLU A 129 -8.40 -6.74 5.38
CA GLU A 129 -9.25 -7.29 6.44
C GLU A 129 -8.65 -8.67 6.86
N PRO A 130 -8.98 -9.24 8.05
CA PRO A 130 -8.15 -10.26 8.69
C PRO A 130 -8.33 -11.69 8.13
N ASP A 131 -7.98 -11.98 6.85
CA ASP A 131 -7.68 -13.36 6.38
C ASP A 131 -7.11 -13.45 4.93
N ILE A 132 -6.02 -12.72 4.61
CA ILE A 132 -5.58 -12.53 3.21
C ILE A 132 -4.38 -13.38 2.82
N SER A 133 -3.73 -14.07 3.77
CA SER A 133 -2.51 -14.84 3.51
C SER A 133 -2.68 -15.79 2.31
N ILE A 134 -3.80 -16.51 2.25
CA ILE A 134 -4.13 -17.42 1.14
C ILE A 134 -4.34 -16.69 -0.20
N LEU A 135 -4.94 -15.50 -0.18
CA LEU A 135 -5.19 -14.71 -1.39
C LEU A 135 -3.91 -14.05 -1.91
N VAL A 136 -3.03 -13.59 -1.01
CA VAL A 136 -1.68 -13.14 -1.35
C VAL A 136 -0.92 -14.29 -2.00
N ILE A 137 -0.91 -15.48 -1.39
CA ILE A 137 -0.22 -16.65 -1.93
C ILE A 137 -0.80 -17.02 -3.30
N ARG A 138 -2.12 -17.12 -3.44
CA ARG A 138 -2.77 -17.43 -4.73
C ARG A 138 -2.41 -16.43 -5.81
N GLN A 139 -2.39 -15.14 -5.47
CA GLN A 139 -1.93 -14.14 -6.41
C GLN A 139 -0.45 -14.37 -6.73
N VAL A 140 0.42 -14.69 -5.75
CA VAL A 140 1.87 -14.92 -5.95
C VAL A 140 2.07 -16.02 -6.97
N MET A 141 1.38 -17.13 -6.77
CA MET A 141 1.38 -18.26 -7.68
C MET A 141 0.79 -17.95 -9.06
N SER A 142 -0.08 -16.94 -9.20
CA SER A 142 -0.65 -16.57 -10.50
C SER A 142 0.35 -15.90 -11.45
N GLY A 143 1.47 -15.37 -10.93
CA GLY A 143 2.48 -14.66 -11.72
C GLY A 143 1.97 -13.40 -12.44
N ARG A 144 0.81 -12.88 -12.05
CA ARG A 144 0.17 -11.70 -12.65
C ARG A 144 0.13 -10.55 -11.64
N SER A 145 0.58 -9.38 -12.11
CA SER A 145 0.36 -8.09 -11.45
C SER A 145 -1.13 -7.81 -11.29
N GLY A 146 -1.52 -7.35 -10.11
CA GLY A 146 -2.93 -7.14 -9.82
C GLY A 146 -3.22 -6.41 -8.51
N LEU A 147 -4.41 -5.82 -8.48
CA LEU A 147 -5.04 -5.31 -7.27
C LEU A 147 -5.90 -6.41 -6.65
N ILE A 148 -5.62 -6.78 -5.41
CA ILE A 148 -6.46 -7.68 -4.61
C ILE A 148 -7.31 -6.83 -3.67
N LEU A 149 -8.63 -6.88 -3.86
CA LEU A 149 -9.61 -6.29 -2.95
C LEU A 149 -10.21 -7.39 -2.08
N VAL A 150 -10.23 -7.16 -0.77
CA VAL A 150 -10.81 -8.07 0.21
C VAL A 150 -11.75 -7.29 1.12
N PRO A 151 -12.98 -7.77 1.37
CA PRO A 151 -13.63 -8.97 0.81
C PRO A 151 -13.95 -8.87 -0.70
N ALA A 152 -14.13 -10.00 -1.38
CA ALA A 152 -14.42 -10.06 -2.83
C ALA A 152 -15.71 -9.32 -3.24
N SER A 153 -16.63 -9.10 -2.29
CA SER A 153 -17.80 -8.23 -2.46
C SER A 153 -17.41 -6.79 -2.83
N LEU A 154 -16.21 -6.35 -2.48
CA LEU A 154 -15.66 -5.05 -2.84
C LEU A 154 -15.01 -5.01 -4.23
N ASP A 155 -15.03 -6.11 -5.01
CA ASP A 155 -14.44 -6.11 -6.36
C ASP A 155 -15.11 -5.08 -7.31
N PHE A 156 -16.35 -4.66 -7.02
CA PHE A 156 -16.98 -3.55 -7.75
C PHE A 156 -16.20 -2.23 -7.58
N LEU A 157 -15.48 -2.01 -6.46
CA LEU A 157 -14.61 -0.85 -6.27
C LEU A 157 -13.44 -0.82 -7.27
N ARG A 158 -13.05 -1.98 -7.81
CA ARG A 158 -12.06 -2.04 -8.90
C ARG A 158 -12.59 -1.38 -10.17
N ARG A 159 -13.88 -1.60 -10.49
CA ARG A 159 -14.55 -1.04 -11.67
C ARG A 159 -14.76 0.47 -11.55
N LEU A 160 -14.95 0.98 -10.33
CA LEU A 160 -15.08 2.40 -10.03
C LEU A 160 -13.92 3.23 -10.62
N ARG A 161 -12.69 2.70 -10.66
CA ARG A 161 -11.53 3.42 -11.22
C ARG A 161 -11.62 3.67 -12.73
N GLY A 162 -12.39 2.87 -13.46
CA GLY A 162 -12.62 3.03 -14.89
C GLY A 162 -13.76 4.01 -15.22
N MET A 163 -14.49 4.50 -14.20
CA MET A 163 -15.63 5.38 -14.39
C MET A 163 -15.20 6.86 -14.39
N PRO A 164 -16.00 7.76 -14.97
CA PRO A 164 -15.74 9.20 -14.89
C PRO A 164 -15.59 9.69 -13.44
N ILE A 165 -14.71 10.67 -13.22
CA ILE A 165 -14.36 11.15 -11.88
C ILE A 165 -15.57 11.65 -11.09
N TRP A 166 -16.54 12.31 -11.75
CA TRP A 166 -17.76 12.81 -11.12
C TRP A 166 -18.61 11.66 -10.53
N TYR A 167 -18.68 10.52 -11.21
CA TYR A 167 -19.43 9.34 -10.76
C TYR A 167 -18.71 8.65 -9.60
N GLN A 168 -17.38 8.59 -9.65
CA GLN A 168 -16.58 8.12 -8.52
C GLN A 168 -16.83 8.99 -7.28
N MET A 169 -16.83 10.32 -7.43
CA MET A 169 -17.09 11.27 -6.34
C MET A 169 -18.49 11.11 -5.76
N PHE A 170 -19.51 10.90 -6.61
CA PHE A 170 -20.87 10.65 -6.17
C PHE A 170 -20.99 9.40 -5.30
N ILE A 171 -20.44 8.26 -5.74
CA ILE A 171 -20.47 7.01 -4.97
C ILE A 171 -19.68 7.16 -3.66
N ARG A 172 -18.49 7.77 -3.71
CA ARG A 172 -17.68 8.05 -2.52
C ARG A 172 -18.43 8.91 -1.50
N GLY A 173 -19.13 9.95 -1.98
CA GLY A 173 -19.94 10.83 -1.13
C GLY A 173 -21.09 10.09 -0.44
N GLN A 174 -21.83 9.25 -1.17
CA GLN A 174 -22.90 8.45 -0.58
C GLN A 174 -22.38 7.44 0.45
N ALA A 175 -21.29 6.73 0.13
CA ALA A 175 -20.70 5.75 1.02
C ALA A 175 -20.11 6.37 2.29
N GLY A 176 -19.45 7.53 2.18
CA GLY A 176 -18.97 8.29 3.33
C GLY A 176 -20.10 8.70 4.28
N ASN A 177 -21.24 9.14 3.75
CA ASN A 177 -22.42 9.51 4.54
C ASN A 177 -23.06 8.30 5.26
N LEU A 178 -23.06 7.13 4.63
CA LEU A 178 -23.57 5.89 5.25
C LEU A 178 -22.67 5.42 6.40
N LEU A 179 -21.35 5.45 6.21
CA LEU A 179 -20.39 5.08 7.27
C LEU A 179 -20.43 6.06 8.44
N ALA A 180 -20.62 7.36 8.17
CA ALA A 180 -20.80 8.37 9.22
C ALA A 180 -22.12 8.19 10.01
N LYS A 181 -23.17 7.64 9.40
CA LYS A 181 -24.45 7.36 10.07
C LYS A 181 -24.42 6.08 10.91
N ASN A 182 -23.67 5.07 10.49
CA ASN A 182 -23.57 3.77 11.17
C ASN A 182 -22.46 3.73 12.25
N GLY A 183 -21.63 4.75 12.35
CA GLY A 183 -20.59 4.91 13.38
C GLY A 183 -21.05 5.67 14.63
N LYS A 184 -22.37 5.77 14.87
CA LYS A 184 -22.98 6.25 16.12
C LYS A 184 -23.53 5.08 16.92
#